data_AF-A0A2M7V6M3-F1
#
_entry.id   AF-A0A2M7V6M3-F1
#
_cell.length_a   1.000
_cell.length_b   1.000
_cell.length_c   1.000
_cell.angle_alpha   90.00
_cell.angle_beta   90.00
_cell.angle_gamma   90.00
#
_symmetry.space_group_name_H-M   'P 1'
#
loop_
_entity.id
_entity.type
_entity.pdbx_description
1 polymer ?
#
loop_
_entity_poly.entity_id
_entity_poly.type
_entity_poly.pdbx_seq_one_letter_code
_entity_poly.pdbx_strand_id
1 'polypeptide(L)'
;MNKFFLMFLTFVIFFPVTAFAHTEGGLFSEAENIIEEQTPCDQLTTEQLDHLGDYYMEQIHPGGEHEIMDVMMGGDGSDNLVRMHSIMAQRFYCNDDQKGALEGSILPKVIGGMMRSINLRAENKNIPATVQPQNIKQSFWQSQISVQTLFGWILVLGGIGAVWMYTKKK
;
A
#
# COMPACT_ATOMS: atom_id res chain seq x y z
N MET A 1 -23.50 -12.18 -42.87
CA MET A 1 -22.73 -11.93 -41.64
C MET A 1 -21.41 -12.67 -41.75
N ASN A 2 -20.28 -11.96 -41.79
CA ASN A 2 -18.98 -12.60 -42.03
C ASN A 2 -18.58 -13.42 -40.81
N LYS A 3 -18.13 -14.66 -41.02
CA LYS A 3 -17.71 -15.57 -39.94
C LYS A 3 -16.65 -14.93 -39.02
N PHE A 4 -15.85 -14.01 -39.56
CA PHE A 4 -14.90 -13.19 -38.81
C PHE A 4 -15.55 -12.24 -37.78
N PHE A 5 -16.71 -11.67 -38.10
CA PHE A 5 -17.42 -10.78 -37.18
C PHE A 5 -17.97 -11.55 -35.97
N LEU A 6 -18.40 -12.78 -36.18
CA LEU A 6 -18.94 -13.64 -35.12
C LEU A 6 -17.85 -14.10 -34.15
N MET A 7 -16.64 -14.37 -34.66
CA MET A 7 -15.49 -14.80 -33.84
C MET A 7 -14.91 -13.67 -32.98
N PHE A 8 -14.91 -12.43 -33.48
CA PHE A 8 -14.47 -11.26 -32.71
C PHE A 8 -15.46 -10.92 -31.59
N LEU A 9 -16.76 -11.00 -31.86
CA LEU A 9 -17.81 -10.76 -30.86
C LEU A 9 -17.71 -11.73 -29.68
N THR A 10 -17.45 -13.01 -29.94
CA THR A 10 -17.27 -14.01 -28.87
C THR A 10 -16.04 -13.74 -28.01
N PHE A 11 -14.95 -13.23 -28.59
CA PHE A 11 -13.73 -12.93 -27.83
C PHE A 11 -13.93 -11.73 -26.88
N VAL A 12 -14.64 -10.69 -27.31
CA VAL A 12 -14.90 -9.48 -26.50
C VAL A 12 -15.84 -9.77 -25.32
N ILE A 13 -16.79 -10.71 -25.49
CA ILE A 13 -17.73 -11.10 -24.42
C ILE A 13 -17.04 -11.91 -23.31
N PHE A 14 -15.96 -12.64 -23.63
CA PHE A 14 -15.25 -13.49 -22.67
C PHE A 14 -14.05 -12.81 -21.97
N PHE A 15 -13.69 -11.56 -22.31
CA PHE A 15 -12.40 -10.97 -21.92
C PHE A 15 -12.41 -9.84 -20.88
N PRO A 16 -13.43 -9.63 -20.02
CA PRO A 16 -13.01 -9.35 -18.64
C PRO A 16 -14.05 -9.72 -17.58
N VAL A 17 -13.73 -10.72 -16.75
CA VAL A 17 -14.19 -10.76 -15.36
C VAL A 17 -12.98 -11.00 -14.47
N THR A 18 -12.05 -10.05 -14.49
CA THR A 18 -11.03 -9.90 -13.44
C THR A 18 -10.89 -8.42 -13.16
N ALA A 19 -11.91 -7.84 -12.52
CA ALA A 19 -11.85 -6.48 -12.05
C ALA A 19 -12.39 -6.44 -10.62
N PHE A 20 -11.51 -5.95 -9.74
CA PHE A 20 -11.77 -5.49 -8.38
C PHE A 20 -11.87 -6.58 -7.29
N ALA A 21 -10.71 -6.92 -6.73
CA ALA A 21 -10.64 -7.23 -5.31
C ALA A 21 -10.97 -5.92 -4.54
N HIS A 22 -12.24 -5.78 -4.16
CA HIS A 22 -12.72 -5.01 -3.01
C HIS A 22 -11.88 -5.37 -1.77
N THR A 23 -11.44 -4.54 -0.82
CA THR A 23 -11.43 -3.08 -0.60
C THR A 23 -10.61 -2.91 0.67
N GLU A 24 -9.46 -2.26 0.59
CA GLU A 24 -8.87 -1.55 1.74
C GLU A 24 -9.08 -0.03 1.61
N GLY A 25 -9.75 0.42 0.54
CA GLY A 25 -10.09 1.83 0.30
C GLY A 25 -11.13 2.44 1.25
N GLY A 26 -11.45 1.78 2.37
CA GLY A 26 -12.25 2.33 3.45
C GLY A 26 -11.44 2.68 4.70
N LEU A 27 -10.27 2.06 4.89
CA LEU A 27 -9.40 2.31 6.06
C LEU A 27 -8.68 3.66 5.95
N PHE A 28 -8.26 4.01 4.74
CA PHE A 28 -7.49 5.23 4.51
C PHE A 28 -8.33 6.46 4.14
N SER A 29 -9.66 6.32 4.07
CA SER A 29 -10.56 7.41 3.70
C SER A 29 -10.40 8.64 4.61
N GLU A 30 -10.16 8.43 5.91
CA GLU A 30 -9.90 9.53 6.85
C GLU A 30 -8.55 10.22 6.59
N ALA A 31 -7.47 9.45 6.37
CA ALA A 31 -6.15 9.99 6.04
C ALA A 31 -6.16 10.76 4.71
N GLU A 32 -6.86 10.25 3.69
CA GLU A 32 -7.05 10.91 2.41
C GLU A 32 -7.77 12.24 2.57
N ASN A 33 -8.87 12.28 3.33
CA ASN A 33 -9.60 13.53 3.60
C ASN A 33 -8.71 14.56 4.32
N ILE A 34 -7.93 14.14 5.31
CA ILE A 34 -6.96 15.02 5.99
C ILE A 34 -5.94 15.61 5.00
N ILE A 35 -5.42 14.79 4.08
CA ILE A 35 -4.43 15.23 3.09
C ILE A 35 -5.07 16.19 2.07
N GLU A 36 -6.28 15.87 1.59
CA GLU A 36 -7.01 16.69 0.62
C GLU A 36 -7.44 18.04 1.20
N GLU A 37 -7.91 18.05 2.45
CA GLU A 37 -8.34 19.26 3.17
C GLU A 37 -7.16 20.09 3.72
N GLN A 38 -5.94 19.53 3.70
CA GLN A 38 -4.74 20.14 4.26
C GLN A 38 -4.93 20.56 5.73
N THR A 39 -5.59 19.71 6.51
CA THR A 39 -5.90 19.96 7.91
C THR A 39 -4.62 20.30 8.69
N PRO A 40 -4.58 21.45 9.38
CA PRO A 40 -3.42 21.84 10.19
C PRO A 40 -3.10 20.79 11.26
N CYS A 41 -1.82 20.52 11.49
CA CYS A 41 -1.41 19.46 12.41
C CYS A 41 -1.74 19.69 13.89
N ASP A 42 -1.93 20.94 14.29
CA ASP A 42 -2.43 21.30 15.62
C ASP A 42 -3.91 20.96 15.81
N GLN A 43 -4.61 20.63 14.73
CA GLN A 43 -6.01 20.21 14.74
C GLN A 43 -6.20 18.69 14.61
N LEU A 44 -5.11 17.95 14.39
CA LEU A 44 -5.16 16.49 14.28
C LEU A 44 -5.13 15.83 15.65
N THR A 45 -6.02 14.87 15.86
CA THR A 45 -5.98 14.01 17.05
C THR A 45 -4.89 12.94 16.91
N THR A 46 -4.52 12.29 18.01
CA THR A 46 -3.57 11.15 17.98
C THR A 46 -4.07 10.01 17.09
N GLU A 47 -5.37 9.73 17.11
CA GLU A 47 -6.00 8.69 16.29
C GLU A 47 -5.94 9.06 14.80
N GLN A 48 -6.17 10.33 14.46
CA GLN A 48 -6.00 10.82 13.09
C GLN A 48 -4.54 10.76 12.61
N LEU A 49 -3.59 11.06 13.51
CA LEU A 49 -2.16 10.90 13.22
C LEU A 49 -1.75 9.43 13.10
N ASP A 50 -2.39 8.51 13.83
CA ASP A 50 -2.19 7.07 13.67
C ASP A 50 -2.65 6.62 12.28
N HIS A 51 -3.91 6.93 11.90
CA HIS A 51 -4.43 6.61 10.56
C HIS A 51 -3.61 7.22 9.42
N LEU A 52 -3.11 8.44 9.61
CA LEU A 52 -2.25 9.09 8.63
C LEU A 52 -0.86 8.43 8.56
N GLY A 53 -0.35 7.93 9.69
CA GLY A 53 0.91 7.22 9.77
C GLY A 53 0.82 5.85 9.11
N ASP A 54 -0.23 5.11 9.42
CA ASP A 54 -0.64 3.85 8.80
C ASP A 54 -0.75 4.01 7.28
N TYR A 55 -1.41 5.07 6.80
CA TYR A 55 -1.46 5.42 5.38
C TYR A 55 -0.08 5.56 4.74
N TYR A 56 0.83 6.33 5.35
CA TYR A 56 2.19 6.48 4.81
C TYR A 56 3.01 5.20 4.89
N MET A 57 2.84 4.40 5.94
CA MET A 57 3.50 3.10 6.08
C MET A 57 3.05 2.14 4.99
N GLU A 58 1.76 2.14 4.66
CA GLU A 58 1.20 1.40 3.54
C GLU A 58 1.78 1.87 2.19
N GLN A 59 1.99 3.17 1.99
CA GLN A 59 2.63 3.67 0.77
C GLN A 59 4.10 3.24 0.64
N ILE A 60 4.82 3.06 1.76
CA ILE A 60 6.24 2.69 1.77
C ILE A 60 6.42 1.17 1.74
N HIS A 61 5.59 0.43 2.47
CA HIS A 61 5.65 -1.01 2.68
C HIS A 61 4.28 -1.68 2.47
N PRO A 62 3.75 -1.68 1.24
CA PRO A 62 2.36 -2.06 1.00
C PRO A 62 2.04 -3.54 1.31
N GLY A 63 0.80 -3.76 1.74
CA GLY A 63 0.18 -5.04 2.00
C GLY A 63 0.86 -5.79 3.13
N GLY A 64 1.10 -7.09 2.94
CA GLY A 64 1.59 -7.94 4.03
C GLY A 64 2.96 -7.56 4.60
N GLU A 65 3.75 -6.68 3.97
CA GLU A 65 4.96 -6.15 4.61
C GLU A 65 4.61 -5.23 5.78
N HIS A 66 3.60 -4.37 5.63
CA HIS A 66 3.04 -3.54 6.69
C HIS A 66 2.53 -4.39 7.84
N GLU A 67 1.63 -5.34 7.55
CA GLU A 67 1.00 -6.19 8.55
C GLU A 67 2.03 -6.98 9.38
N ILE A 68 3.09 -7.48 8.73
CA ILE A 68 4.18 -8.18 9.41
C ILE A 68 4.91 -7.23 10.37
N MET A 69 5.17 -5.99 9.95
CA MET A 69 5.80 -4.99 10.81
C MET A 69 4.91 -4.64 12.00
N ASP A 70 3.60 -4.47 11.77
CA ASP A 70 2.64 -4.14 12.83
C ASP A 70 2.60 -5.21 13.89
N VAL A 71 2.48 -6.48 13.47
CA VAL A 71 2.54 -7.64 14.38
C VAL A 71 3.86 -7.68 15.16
N MET A 72 4.98 -7.34 14.52
CA MET A 72 6.27 -7.28 15.21
C MET A 72 6.39 -6.09 16.18
N MET A 73 5.58 -5.04 16.01
CA MET A 73 5.55 -3.87 16.89
C MET A 73 4.51 -3.94 18.01
N GLY A 74 3.69 -4.99 18.04
CA GLY A 74 2.68 -5.22 19.07
C GLY A 74 1.29 -5.58 18.53
N GLY A 75 1.11 -5.56 17.21
CA GLY A 75 -0.15 -5.73 16.51
C GLY A 75 -0.94 -4.43 16.39
N ASP A 76 -1.93 -4.45 15.50
CA ASP A 76 -2.85 -3.33 15.25
C ASP A 76 -3.49 -2.82 16.53
N GLY A 77 -3.55 -1.50 16.66
CA GLY A 77 -4.13 -0.81 17.82
C GLY A 77 -3.31 -0.94 19.11
N SER A 78 -2.11 -1.52 19.08
CA SER A 78 -1.21 -1.50 20.24
C SER A 78 -0.68 -0.07 20.49
N ASP A 79 -0.60 0.35 21.75
CA ASP A 79 -0.13 1.70 22.12
C ASP A 79 1.24 2.06 21.51
N ASN A 80 2.09 1.04 21.30
CA ASN A 80 3.40 1.22 20.69
C ASN A 80 3.30 1.49 19.18
N LEU A 81 2.42 0.78 18.48
CA LEU A 81 2.19 0.97 17.06
C LEU A 81 1.53 2.32 16.79
N VAL A 82 0.46 2.65 17.54
CA VAL A 82 -0.24 3.95 17.47
C VAL A 82 0.75 5.11 17.62
N ARG A 83 1.66 5.00 18.59
CA ARG A 83 2.71 6.00 18.82
C ARG A 83 3.69 6.08 17.65
N MET A 84 4.08 4.94 17.07
CA MET A 84 5.02 4.91 15.96
C MET A 84 4.41 5.53 14.70
N HIS A 85 3.19 5.15 14.35
CA HIS A 85 2.44 5.74 13.25
C HIS A 85 2.26 7.24 13.43
N SER A 86 1.85 7.69 14.62
CA SER A 86 1.74 9.12 14.92
C SER A 86 3.05 9.89 14.72
N ILE A 87 4.18 9.32 15.15
CA ILE A 87 5.51 9.93 14.96
C ILE A 87 5.87 10.01 13.47
N MET A 88 5.51 8.99 12.69
CA MET A 88 5.76 8.97 11.24
C MET A 88 4.88 9.98 10.52
N ALA A 89 3.60 10.05 10.84
CA ALA A 89 2.67 11.05 10.30
C ALA A 89 3.15 12.48 10.55
N GLN A 90 3.59 12.79 11.77
CA GLN A 90 4.15 14.11 12.09
C GLN A 90 5.37 14.46 11.21
N ARG A 91 6.18 13.47 10.84
CA ARG A 91 7.35 13.71 9.98
C ARG A 91 6.97 13.94 8.53
N PHE A 92 6.07 13.12 7.99
CA PHE A 92 5.74 13.14 6.57
C PHE A 92 4.72 14.21 6.22
N TYR A 93 3.70 14.39 7.07
CA TYR A 93 2.60 15.29 6.79
C TYR A 93 2.80 16.67 7.40
N CYS A 94 3.12 16.73 8.70
CA CYS A 94 3.18 18.00 9.40
C CYS A 94 4.37 18.86 8.99
N ASN A 95 5.36 18.27 8.31
CA ASN A 95 6.62 18.91 7.92
C ASN A 95 7.01 19.87 9.04
N ASP A 96 7.18 19.33 10.25
CA ASP A 96 7.57 20.12 11.40
C ASP A 96 8.92 20.78 11.04
N ASP A 97 8.84 21.98 10.47
CA ASP A 97 9.88 22.98 10.26
C ASP A 97 10.37 23.52 11.62
N GLN A 98 10.19 22.72 12.67
CA GLN A 98 10.98 22.68 13.89
C GLN A 98 12.43 22.39 13.49
N LYS A 99 13.11 23.47 13.10
CA LYS A 99 14.55 23.74 13.09
C LYS A 99 15.24 23.44 14.44
N GLY A 100 14.91 22.34 15.11
CA GLY A 100 15.39 22.04 16.46
C GLY A 100 15.09 20.64 17.01
N ALA A 101 14.20 19.84 16.42
CA ALA A 101 13.87 18.50 16.95
C ALA A 101 14.56 17.33 16.23
N LEU A 102 15.11 17.57 15.02
CA LEU A 102 15.67 16.53 14.16
C LEU A 102 17.20 16.58 14.00
N GLU A 103 17.86 17.63 14.49
CA GLU A 103 19.33 17.70 14.54
C GLU A 103 19.89 17.01 15.81
N GLY A 104 19.00 16.59 16.71
CA GLY A 104 19.38 15.92 17.95
C GLY A 104 18.35 14.91 18.44
N SER A 105 18.63 13.63 18.20
CA SER A 105 18.47 12.62 19.26
C SER A 105 17.10 11.97 19.52
N ILE A 106 16.16 11.87 18.57
CA ILE A 106 14.92 11.10 18.83
C ILE A 106 14.79 9.86 17.93
N LEU A 107 14.86 9.97 16.60
CA LEU A 107 14.66 8.77 15.75
C LEU A 107 15.72 7.69 15.95
N PRO A 108 17.04 7.99 15.96
CA PRO A 108 18.07 6.98 16.22
C PRO A 108 18.03 6.45 17.66
N LYS A 109 17.41 7.20 18.58
CA LYS A 109 17.34 6.89 20.02
C LYS A 109 16.10 6.07 20.36
N VAL A 110 15.00 6.27 19.65
CA VAL A 110 13.78 5.45 19.71
C VAL A 110 14.02 4.13 18.97
N ILE A 111 14.51 4.18 17.73
CA ILE A 111 14.87 2.97 16.96
C ILE A 111 16.04 2.23 17.64
N GLY A 112 17.10 2.95 18.05
CA GLY A 112 18.24 2.35 18.76
C GLY A 112 17.91 1.91 20.19
N GLY A 113 16.96 2.56 20.85
CA GLY A 113 16.46 2.16 22.18
C GLY A 113 15.57 0.92 22.13
N MET A 114 14.75 0.81 21.09
CA MET A 114 13.89 -0.34 20.82
C MET A 114 14.69 -1.55 20.33
N MET A 115 15.72 -1.33 19.50
CA MET A 115 16.67 -2.39 19.13
C MET A 115 17.46 -2.91 20.34
N ARG A 116 17.77 -2.02 21.31
CA ARG A 116 18.40 -2.40 22.59
C ARG A 116 17.44 -3.16 23.52
N SER A 117 16.15 -2.83 23.52
CA SER A 117 15.15 -3.57 24.32
C SER A 117 14.82 -4.94 23.74
N ILE A 118 14.83 -5.09 22.41
CA ILE A 118 14.73 -6.40 21.73
C ILE A 118 15.97 -7.26 22.04
N ASN A 119 17.16 -6.66 22.07
CA ASN A 119 18.39 -7.38 22.43
C ASN A 119 18.39 -7.83 23.92
N LEU A 120 17.81 -7.03 24.82
CA LEU A 120 17.60 -7.42 26.22
C LEU A 120 16.49 -8.47 26.39
N ARG A 121 15.55 -8.58 25.43
CA ARG A 121 14.51 -9.61 25.42
C ARG A 121 14.98 -10.93 24.81
N ALA A 122 15.97 -10.90 23.92
CA ALA A 122 16.63 -12.09 23.37
C ALA A 122 17.48 -12.86 24.40
N GLU A 123 17.83 -12.25 25.54
CA GLU A 123 18.52 -12.93 26.64
C GLU A 123 17.56 -13.67 27.62
N ASN A 124 16.24 -13.53 27.44
CA ASN A 124 15.24 -14.26 28.23
C ASN A 124 14.73 -15.48 27.43
N LYS A 125 15.37 -16.64 27.65
CA LYS A 125 15.19 -17.94 26.95
C LYS A 125 13.80 -18.62 27.05
N ASN A 126 12.74 -17.92 27.50
CA ASN A 126 11.44 -18.54 27.78
C ASN A 126 10.25 -18.00 26.94
N ILE A 127 10.49 -17.40 25.77
CA ILE A 127 9.38 -17.02 24.86
C ILE A 127 9.24 -18.05 23.74
N PRO A 128 8.10 -18.74 23.61
CA PRO A 128 7.89 -19.74 22.56
C PRO A 128 7.90 -19.07 21.18
N ALA A 129 8.87 -19.46 20.36
CA ALA A 129 9.03 -19.07 18.97
C ALA A 129 7.98 -19.79 18.10
N THR A 130 6.74 -19.31 18.10
CA THR A 130 5.71 -19.80 17.17
C THR A 130 4.78 -18.68 16.73
N VAL A 131 5.33 -17.73 15.96
CA VAL A 131 4.57 -17.11 14.87
C VAL A 131 5.35 -17.47 13.61
N GLN A 132 4.99 -18.61 13.02
CA GLN A 132 5.55 -18.96 11.71
C GLN A 132 4.88 -18.07 10.67
N PRO A 133 5.65 -17.35 9.83
CA PRO A 133 5.10 -16.58 8.72
C PRO A 133 4.58 -17.56 7.67
N GLN A 134 3.30 -17.88 7.72
CA GLN A 134 2.66 -18.73 6.74
C GLN A 134 2.34 -17.87 5.49
N ASN A 135 3.10 -18.08 4.42
CA ASN A 135 2.68 -17.86 3.03
C ASN A 135 2.33 -16.43 2.54
N ILE A 136 3.06 -15.40 2.96
CA ILE A 136 2.99 -14.06 2.35
C ILE A 136 3.96 -13.97 1.16
N LYS A 137 3.73 -14.80 0.13
CA LYS A 137 4.46 -14.72 -1.16
C LYS A 137 3.55 -14.41 -2.35
N GLN A 138 2.25 -14.25 -2.14
CA GLN A 138 1.28 -14.15 -3.23
C GLN A 138 0.79 -12.73 -3.57
N SER A 139 0.99 -11.72 -2.73
CA SER A 139 0.48 -10.36 -2.99
C SER A 139 1.44 -9.46 -3.79
N PHE A 140 2.72 -9.82 -3.92
CA PHE A 140 3.75 -8.99 -4.57
C PHE A 140 3.52 -8.75 -6.09
N TRP A 141 2.66 -9.52 -6.75
CA TRP A 141 2.44 -9.40 -8.21
C TRP A 141 1.27 -8.49 -8.62
N GLN A 142 0.54 -7.87 -7.69
CA GLN A 142 -0.75 -7.21 -8.00
C GLN A 142 -0.71 -5.70 -8.29
N SER A 143 0.39 -4.99 -8.03
CA SER A 143 0.49 -3.54 -8.34
C SER A 143 1.32 -3.20 -9.58
N GLN A 144 1.85 -4.21 -10.29
CA GLN A 144 2.34 -3.98 -11.64
C GLN A 144 1.11 -3.92 -12.55
N ILE A 145 0.90 -2.82 -13.30
CA ILE A 145 0.12 -2.89 -14.54
C ILE A 145 0.78 -4.02 -15.33
N SER A 146 0.14 -5.20 -15.31
CA SER A 146 0.83 -6.39 -15.76
C SER A 146 1.28 -6.14 -17.19
N VAL A 147 2.52 -6.49 -17.52
CA VAL A 147 3.02 -6.36 -18.89
C VAL A 147 2.02 -7.00 -19.89
N GLN A 148 1.27 -8.01 -19.44
CA GLN A 148 0.17 -8.66 -20.16
C GLN A 148 -0.99 -7.69 -20.48
N THR A 149 -1.35 -6.78 -19.57
CA THR A 149 -2.37 -5.74 -19.78
C THR A 149 -1.94 -4.77 -20.88
N LEU A 150 -0.67 -4.35 -20.91
CA LEU A 150 -0.14 -3.48 -21.97
C LEU A 150 -0.13 -4.19 -23.33
N PHE A 151 0.29 -5.46 -23.38
CA PHE A 151 0.22 -6.26 -24.60
C PHE A 151 -1.21 -6.42 -25.12
N GLY A 152 -2.20 -6.56 -24.21
CA GLY A 152 -3.62 -6.61 -24.55
C GLY A 152 -4.08 -5.35 -25.28
N TRP A 153 -3.76 -4.16 -24.76
CA TRP A 153 -4.13 -2.90 -25.39
C TRP A 153 -3.47 -2.68 -26.75
N ILE A 154 -2.21 -3.09 -26.93
CA ILE A 154 -1.51 -3.00 -28.22
C ILE A 154 -2.21 -3.85 -29.29
N LEU A 155 -2.62 -5.08 -28.95
CA LEU A 155 -3.33 -5.95 -29.89
C LEU A 155 -4.72 -5.42 -30.25
N VAL A 156 -5.45 -4.86 -29.28
CA VAL A 156 -6.77 -4.26 -29.52
C VAL A 156 -6.66 -3.06 -30.46
N LEU A 157 -5.74 -2.13 -30.17
CA LEU A 157 -5.53 -0.95 -31.01
C LEU A 157 -5.02 -1.32 -32.41
N GLY A 158 -4.10 -2.28 -32.51
CA GLY A 158 -3.62 -2.81 -33.77
C GLY A 158 -4.71 -3.47 -34.62
N GLY A 159 -5.60 -4.25 -33.98
CA GLY A 159 -6.74 -4.87 -34.64
C GLY A 159 -7.74 -3.86 -35.19
N ILE A 160 -8.09 -2.83 -34.41
CA ILE A 160 -8.98 -1.75 -34.85
C ILE A 160 -8.38 -1.00 -36.06
N GLY A 161 -7.08 -0.69 -36.01
CA GLY A 161 -6.37 -0.02 -37.11
C GLY A 161 -6.37 -0.84 -38.40
N ALA A 162 -6.15 -2.16 -38.31
CA ALA A 162 -6.17 -3.06 -39.46
C ALA A 162 -7.56 -3.15 -40.11
N VAL A 163 -8.62 -3.23 -39.30
CA VAL A 163 -10.01 -3.23 -39.78
C VAL A 163 -10.34 -1.92 -40.47
N TRP A 164 -9.97 -0.78 -39.89
CA TRP A 164 -10.18 0.55 -40.47
C TRP A 164 -9.46 0.73 -41.82
N MET A 165 -8.22 0.24 -41.95
CA MET A 165 -7.51 0.23 -43.24
C MET A 165 -8.22 -0.65 -44.28
N TYR A 166 -8.73 -1.81 -43.87
CA TYR A 166 -9.39 -2.75 -44.78
C TYR A 166 -10.73 -2.21 -45.28
N THR A 167 -11.51 -1.52 -44.44
CA THR A 167 -12.79 -0.93 -44.84
C THR A 167 -12.63 0.29 -45.74
N LYS A 168 -11.56 1.08 -45.58
CA LYS A 168 -11.31 2.26 -46.42
C LYS A 168 -10.83 1.92 -47.85
N LYS A 169 -10.33 0.70 -48.06
CA LYS A 169 -9.77 0.25 -49.35
C LYS A 169 -10.81 -0.40 -50.28
N LYS A 170 -12.05 -0.56 -49.81
CA LYS A 170 -13.23 -0.96 -50.59
C LYS A 170 -14.10 0.26 -50.85
#